data_AF-K2QN06-F1
#
_entry.id   AF-K2QN06-F1
#
_cell.length_a   1.000
_cell.length_b   1.000
_cell.length_c   1.000
_cell.angle_alpha   90.00
_cell.angle_beta   90.00
_cell.angle_gamma   90.00
#
_symmetry.space_group_name_H-M   'P 1'
#
loop_
_entity.id
_entity.type
_entity.pdbx_description
1 polymer ?
#
loop_
_entity_poly.entity_id
_entity_poly.type
_entity_poly.pdbx_seq_one_letter_code
_entity_poly.pdbx_strand_id
1 'polypeptide(L)'
;MKSQINSLEDAFKAQGIDSNVRPDVSNLPEEFQKHTILNFELDVLIMALNSEGLDKTWMPDYSDFSQPKYEHWYDYSSASGWSLSGVVLWPANTYCGSRRVFRTREIAWDAWERFSELFKAAL
;
A
#
# COMPACT_ATOMS: atom_id res chain seq x y z
N MET A 1 5.72 -8.49 16.79
CA MET A 1 7.09 -8.79 16.32
C MET A 1 7.63 -7.50 15.72
N LYS A 2 8.87 -7.09 16.04
CA LYS A 2 9.46 -5.91 15.36
C LYS A 2 10.01 -6.37 14.01
N SER A 3 9.55 -5.74 12.93
CA SER A 3 10.00 -6.03 11.57
C SER A 3 11.51 -5.77 11.42
N GLN A 4 12.18 -6.57 10.60
CA GLN A 4 13.56 -6.36 10.15
C GLN A 4 13.64 -5.43 8.93
N ILE A 5 12.51 -5.17 8.26
CA ILE A 5 12.42 -4.29 7.09
C ILE A 5 12.31 -2.85 7.59
N ASN A 6 13.42 -2.11 7.67
CA ASN A 6 13.43 -0.73 8.20
C ASN A 6 13.52 0.33 7.10
N SER A 7 13.71 -0.09 5.85
CA SER A 7 13.86 0.79 4.69
C SER A 7 13.29 0.14 3.43
N LEU A 8 13.13 0.94 2.37
CA LEU A 8 12.82 0.41 1.04
C LEU A 8 13.92 -0.53 0.53
N GLU A 9 15.19 -0.23 0.81
CA GLU A 9 16.29 -1.10 0.41
C GLU A 9 16.16 -2.49 1.06
N ASP A 10 15.80 -2.55 2.35
CA ASP A 10 15.57 -3.82 3.05
C ASP A 10 14.38 -4.58 2.43
N ALA A 11 13.32 -3.87 2.05
CA ALA A 11 12.15 -4.48 1.42
C ALA A 11 12.49 -5.13 0.08
N PHE A 12 13.26 -4.43 -0.76
CA PHE A 12 13.72 -4.95 -2.05
C PHE A 12 14.61 -6.18 -1.85
N LYS A 13 15.59 -6.12 -0.94
CA LYS A 13 16.46 -7.25 -0.61
C LYS A 13 15.66 -8.45 -0.09
N ALA A 14 14.68 -8.21 0.78
CA ALA A 14 13.82 -9.26 1.33
C ALA A 14 12.98 -9.97 0.24
N GLN A 15 12.68 -9.29 -0.87
CA GLN A 15 12.01 -9.88 -2.03
C GLN A 15 12.98 -10.41 -3.10
N GLY A 16 14.29 -10.33 -2.88
CA GLY A 16 15.30 -10.73 -3.86
C GLY A 16 15.34 -9.84 -5.10
N ILE A 17 14.87 -8.59 -4.98
CA ILE A 17 14.87 -7.58 -6.05
C ILE A 17 16.07 -6.66 -5.83
N ASP A 18 16.78 -6.29 -6.90
CA ASP A 18 17.82 -5.25 -6.83
C ASP A 18 17.19 -3.92 -6.40
N SER A 19 17.74 -3.31 -5.34
CA SER A 19 17.22 -2.07 -4.74
C SER A 19 17.19 -0.88 -5.69
N ASN A 20 17.92 -0.93 -6.81
CA ASN A 20 17.97 0.12 -7.84
C ASN A 20 16.93 -0.06 -8.96
N VAL A 21 16.23 -1.20 -9.02
CA VAL A 21 15.25 -1.46 -10.08
C VAL A 21 14.01 -0.59 -9.86
N ARG A 22 13.59 0.13 -10.89
CA ARG A 22 12.32 0.85 -10.98
C ARG A 22 11.69 0.62 -12.36
N PRO A 23 10.36 0.71 -12.51
CA PRO A 23 9.73 0.65 -13.81
C PRO A 23 10.26 1.77 -14.72
N ASP A 24 10.46 1.46 -15.99
CA ASP A 24 10.71 2.49 -17.00
C ASP A 24 9.42 3.28 -17.24
N VAL A 25 9.45 4.56 -16.85
CA VAL A 25 8.32 5.49 -16.95
C VAL A 25 8.53 6.53 -18.04
N SER A 26 9.56 6.39 -18.89
CA SER A 26 9.92 7.37 -19.93
C SER A 26 8.80 7.62 -20.96
N ASN A 27 7.89 6.66 -21.11
CA ASN A 27 6.74 6.76 -22.01
C ASN A 27 5.49 7.40 -21.36
N LEU A 28 5.56 7.82 -20.09
CA LEU A 28 4.47 8.49 -19.38
C LEU A 28 4.67 10.01 -19.36
N PRO A 29 3.59 10.81 -19.35
CA PRO A 29 3.64 12.22 -18.98
C PRO A 29 4.39 12.44 -17.67
N GLU A 30 5.20 13.50 -17.58
CA GLU A 30 6.04 13.80 -16.40
C GLU A 30 5.22 13.83 -15.10
N GLU A 31 3.97 14.30 -15.17
CA GLU A 31 3.06 14.37 -14.02
C GLU A 31 2.77 12.99 -13.39
N PHE A 32 2.85 11.90 -14.15
CA PHE A 32 2.52 10.55 -13.69
C PHE A 32 3.75 9.69 -13.36
N GLN A 33 4.94 10.10 -13.79
CA GLN A 33 6.16 9.31 -13.62
C GLN A 33 6.50 9.10 -12.14
N LYS A 34 6.54 10.19 -11.37
CA LYS A 34 6.88 10.16 -9.94
C LYS A 34 5.90 9.26 -9.16
N HIS A 35 4.59 9.43 -9.41
CA HIS A 35 3.57 8.63 -8.74
C HIS A 35 3.67 7.15 -9.09
N THR A 36 3.94 6.82 -10.36
CA THR A 36 4.12 5.43 -10.81
C THR A 36 5.29 4.75 -10.11
N ILE A 37 6.43 5.44 -9.99
CA ILE A 37 7.62 4.94 -9.28
C ILE A 37 7.30 4.71 -7.79
N LEU A 38 6.69 5.70 -7.12
CA LEU A 38 6.32 5.59 -5.70
C LEU A 38 5.34 4.45 -5.44
N ASN A 39 4.39 4.24 -6.34
CA ASN A 39 3.43 3.14 -6.23
C ASN A 39 4.11 1.78 -6.31
N PHE A 40 5.07 1.62 -7.23
CA PHE A 40 5.86 0.41 -7.33
C PHE A 40 6.68 0.16 -6.05
N GLU A 41 7.33 1.19 -5.50
CA GLU A 41 8.09 1.07 -4.24
C GLU A 41 7.19 0.66 -3.06
N LEU A 42 6.00 1.25 -2.96
CA LEU A 42 5.01 0.88 -1.95
C LEU A 42 4.53 -0.57 -2.10
N ASP A 43 4.30 -1.03 -3.33
CA ASP A 43 3.86 -2.40 -3.57
C ASP A 43 4.94 -3.40 -3.14
N VAL A 44 6.22 -3.12 -3.43
CA VAL A 44 7.36 -3.94 -2.97
C VAL A 44 7.49 -3.91 -1.45
N LEU A 45 7.33 -2.74 -0.81
CA LEU A 45 7.36 -2.61 0.65
C LEU A 45 6.27 -3.46 1.31
N ILE A 46 5.03 -3.32 0.85
CA ILE A 46 3.88 -4.05 1.42
C ILE A 46 4.04 -5.55 1.22
N MET A 47 4.51 -5.97 0.03
CA MET A 47 4.83 -7.36 -0.26
C MET A 47 5.89 -7.91 0.70
N ALA A 48 6.97 -7.15 0.94
CA ALA A 48 8.03 -7.54 1.86
C ALA A 48 7.52 -7.68 3.30
N LEU A 49 6.78 -6.67 3.80
CA LEU A 49 6.23 -6.67 5.15
C LEU A 49 5.24 -7.82 5.37
N ASN A 50 4.40 -8.11 4.39
CA ASN A 50 3.46 -9.24 4.46
C ASN A 50 4.17 -10.59 4.43
N SER A 51 5.28 -10.68 3.72
CA SER A 51 6.02 -11.93 3.54
C SER A 51 7.00 -12.21 4.67
N GLU A 52 7.21 -11.25 5.58
CA GLU A 52 8.15 -11.40 6.67
C GLU A 52 7.76 -12.58 7.59
N GLY A 53 8.76 -13.45 7.83
CA GLY A 53 8.61 -14.66 8.64
C GLY A 53 7.86 -15.80 7.94
N LEU A 54 7.66 -15.73 6.63
CA LEU A 54 7.04 -16.79 5.82
C LEU A 54 8.04 -17.39 4.83
N ASP A 55 7.85 -18.66 4.49
CA ASP A 55 8.68 -19.36 3.50
C ASP A 55 8.40 -18.94 2.05
N LYS A 56 7.31 -18.19 1.83
CA LYS A 56 6.87 -17.73 0.51
C LYS A 56 6.29 -16.32 0.60
N THR A 57 6.35 -15.60 -0.52
CA THR A 57 5.70 -14.31 -0.67
C THR A 57 4.20 -14.43 -0.38
N TRP A 58 3.69 -13.58 0.51
CA TRP A 58 2.27 -13.49 0.78
C TRP A 58 1.60 -12.61 -0.26
N MET A 59 0.52 -13.12 -0.85
CA MET A 59 -0.35 -12.39 -1.77
C MET A 59 -1.79 -12.53 -1.29
N PRO A 60 -2.61 -11.46 -1.41
CA PRO A 60 -4.03 -11.57 -1.09
C PRO A 60 -4.73 -12.50 -2.07
N ASP A 61 -5.50 -13.43 -1.53
CA ASP A 61 -6.44 -14.25 -2.30
C ASP A 61 -7.81 -13.57 -2.26
N TYR A 62 -8.16 -12.90 -3.36
CA TYR A 62 -9.45 -12.23 -3.51
C TYR A 62 -10.61 -13.19 -3.79
N SER A 63 -10.34 -14.47 -4.06
CA SER A 63 -11.37 -15.51 -4.12
C SER A 63 -11.73 -16.08 -2.76
N ASP A 64 -10.84 -15.93 -1.77
CA ASP A 64 -11.08 -16.31 -0.37
C ASP A 64 -11.66 -15.13 0.44
N PHE A 65 -12.97 -15.19 0.65
CA PHE A 65 -13.71 -14.22 1.47
C PHE A 65 -13.44 -14.35 2.97
N SER A 66 -12.83 -15.46 3.43
CA SER A 66 -12.48 -15.67 4.83
C SER A 66 -11.08 -15.14 5.18
N GLN A 67 -10.21 -14.94 4.17
CA GLN A 67 -8.88 -14.40 4.38
C GLN A 67 -8.98 -12.93 4.82
N PRO A 68 -8.50 -12.58 6.02
CA PRO A 68 -8.49 -11.19 6.48
C PRO A 68 -7.52 -10.36 5.63
N LYS A 69 -7.97 -9.17 5.24
CA LYS A 69 -7.22 -8.19 4.46
C LYS A 69 -7.39 -6.85 5.15
N TYR A 70 -6.31 -6.32 5.70
CA TYR A 70 -6.31 -5.04 6.40
C TYR A 70 -5.80 -3.96 5.47
N GLU A 71 -6.38 -2.78 5.50
CA GLU A 71 -5.90 -1.64 4.73
C GLU A 71 -5.94 -0.38 5.57
N HIS A 72 -5.15 0.61 5.18
CA HIS A 72 -5.25 1.94 5.78
C HIS A 72 -6.50 2.63 5.21
N TRP A 73 -7.36 3.11 6.11
CA TRP A 73 -8.42 4.06 5.76
C TRP A 73 -7.95 5.45 6.16
N TYR A 74 -7.86 6.35 5.18
CA TYR A 74 -7.46 7.74 5.41
C TYR A 74 -8.69 8.63 5.55
N ASP A 75 -8.70 9.47 6.59
CA ASP A 75 -9.70 10.52 6.72
C ASP A 75 -9.28 11.76 5.93
N TYR A 76 -10.23 12.29 5.17
CA TYR A 76 -10.04 13.49 4.39
C TYR A 76 -10.27 14.77 5.23
N SER A 77 -9.43 15.80 5.04
CA SER A 77 -9.55 17.11 5.72
C SER A 77 -9.81 18.26 4.74
N SER A 78 -10.82 19.07 5.08
CA SER A 78 -11.45 20.12 4.26
C SER A 78 -10.64 21.41 4.07
N ALA A 79 -9.43 21.53 4.64
CA ALA A 79 -8.47 22.55 4.20
C ALA A 79 -7.97 22.31 2.76
N SER A 80 -8.33 21.18 2.14
CA SER A 80 -7.83 20.68 0.86
C SER A 80 -8.93 20.39 -0.20
N GLY A 81 -10.20 20.80 0.02
CA GLY A 81 -11.36 20.57 -0.91
C GLY A 81 -12.56 19.72 -0.40
N TRP A 82 -13.38 19.16 -1.31
CA TRP A 82 -14.72 18.51 -1.17
C TRP A 82 -15.84 19.34 -0.47
N SER A 83 -16.93 19.62 -1.20
CA SER A 83 -18.15 20.27 -0.68
C SER A 83 -19.41 19.44 -0.89
N LEU A 84 -20.33 19.51 0.08
CA LEU A 84 -21.56 18.73 0.17
C LEU A 84 -22.69 19.36 -0.67
N SER A 85 -23.25 18.61 -1.62
CA SER A 85 -24.41 19.04 -2.45
C SER A 85 -25.75 18.38 -2.05
N GLY A 86 -25.74 17.37 -1.17
CA GLY A 86 -26.95 16.64 -0.75
C GLY A 86 -26.63 15.22 -0.27
N VAL A 87 -27.60 14.58 0.40
CA VAL A 87 -27.48 13.21 0.92
C VAL A 87 -28.66 12.37 0.44
N VAL A 88 -28.38 11.25 -0.22
CA VAL A 88 -29.36 10.25 -0.67
C VAL A 88 -28.95 8.86 -0.19
N LEU A 89 -29.91 7.94 -0.04
CA LEU A 89 -29.64 6.55 0.31
C LEU A 89 -29.12 5.79 -0.92
N TRP A 90 -27.88 5.32 -0.88
CA TRP A 90 -27.36 4.35 -1.84
C TRP A 90 -26.81 3.15 -1.05
N PRO A 91 -27.49 1.99 -1.02
CA PRO A 91 -26.93 0.80 -0.38
C PRO A 91 -25.86 0.20 -1.30
N ALA A 92 -24.72 0.87 -1.40
CA ALA A 92 -23.53 0.38 -2.09
C ALA A 92 -22.49 0.00 -1.03
N ASN A 93 -22.79 -1.01 -0.22
CA ASN A 93 -21.78 -1.66 0.62
C ASN A 93 -20.83 -2.45 -0.30
N THR A 94 -19.92 -1.76 -0.97
CA THR A 94 -18.78 -2.37 -1.62
C THR A 94 -17.55 -2.03 -0.81
N TYR A 95 -17.09 -2.98 0.01
CA TYR A 95 -15.75 -2.93 0.58
C TYR A 95 -14.78 -3.24 -0.55
N CYS A 96 -14.46 -2.24 -1.37
CA CYS A 96 -13.45 -2.36 -2.41
C CYS A 96 -12.07 -2.40 -1.75
N GLY A 97 -11.63 -3.57 -1.33
CA GLY A 97 -10.29 -3.75 -0.79
C GLY A 97 -9.26 -3.28 -1.82
N SER A 98 -8.35 -2.40 -1.40
CA SER A 98 -7.23 -1.98 -2.23
C SER A 98 -6.36 -3.19 -2.60
N ARG A 99 -5.55 -3.05 -3.66
CA ARG A 99 -4.46 -4.02 -3.93
C ARG A 99 -3.37 -3.99 -2.86
N ARG A 100 -3.38 -2.96 -2.01
CA ARG A 100 -2.40 -2.69 -0.95
C ARG A 100 -2.94 -3.11 0.42
N VAL A 101 -3.16 -4.42 0.55
CA VAL A 101 -3.65 -5.01 1.79
C VAL A 101 -2.54 -5.68 2.58
N PHE A 102 -2.71 -5.67 3.90
CA PHE A 102 -1.84 -6.29 4.88
C PHE A 102 -2.50 -7.55 5.43
N ARG A 103 -1.69 -8.58 5.69
CA ARG A 103 -2.17 -9.87 6.20
C ARG A 103 -2.61 -9.83 7.67
N THR A 104 -2.08 -8.89 8.45
CA THR A 104 -2.54 -8.63 9.82
C THR A 104 -2.64 -7.14 10.11
N ARG A 105 -3.42 -6.79 11.14
CA ARG A 105 -3.58 -5.40 11.60
C ARG A 105 -2.26 -4.82 12.11
N GLU A 106 -1.45 -5.63 12.78
CA GLU A 106 -0.18 -5.21 13.38
C GLU A 106 0.82 -4.81 12.29
N ILE A 107 0.87 -5.56 11.18
CA ILE A 107 1.71 -5.19 10.03
C ILE A 107 1.21 -3.89 9.41
N ALA A 108 -0.11 -3.73 9.24
CA ALA A 108 -0.67 -2.48 8.72
C ALA A 108 -0.28 -1.29 9.62
N TRP A 109 -0.40 -1.43 10.94
CA TRP A 109 -0.08 -0.36 11.88
C TRP A 109 1.42 -0.01 11.86
N ASP A 110 2.27 -1.02 11.93
CA ASP A 110 3.74 -0.86 11.90
C ASP A 110 4.22 -0.23 10.58
N ALA A 111 3.59 -0.59 9.45
CA ALA A 111 3.86 0.04 8.16
C ALA A 111 3.55 1.53 8.18
N TRP A 112 2.43 1.95 8.78
CA TRP A 112 2.08 3.36 8.91
C TRP A 112 3.04 4.11 9.83
N GLU A 113 3.32 3.56 11.01
CA GLU A 113 4.22 4.22 11.98
C GLU A 113 5.60 4.51 11.38
N ARG A 114 6.12 3.59 10.55
CA ARG A 114 7.49 3.69 10.02
C ARG A 114 7.57 4.35 8.65
N PHE A 115 6.53 4.25 7.83
CA PHE A 115 6.57 4.69 6.43
C PHE A 115 5.43 5.64 6.04
N SER A 116 4.73 6.26 7.00
CA SER A 116 3.58 7.16 6.72
C SER A 116 3.87 8.23 5.67
N GLU A 117 5.08 8.79 5.63
CA GLU A 117 5.47 9.78 4.62
C GLU A 117 5.46 9.21 3.19
N LEU A 118 5.85 7.94 3.01
CA LEU A 118 5.79 7.27 1.72
C LEU A 118 4.34 7.03 1.29
N PHE A 119 3.47 6.63 2.22
CA PHE A 119 2.03 6.47 1.96
C PHE A 119 1.39 7.80 1.58
N LYS A 120 1.67 8.88 2.34
CA LYS A 120 1.15 10.23 2.04
C LYS A 120 1.60 10.75 0.69
N ALA A 121 2.82 10.44 0.25
CA ALA A 121 3.35 10.87 -1.03
C ALA A 121 2.71 10.16 -2.24
N ALA A 122 2.00 9.04 -2.02
CA ALA A 122 1.34 8.26 -3.06
C ALA A 122 -0.19 8.44 -3.10
N LEU A 123 -0.76 9.21 -2.17
CA LEU A 123 -2.17 9.64 -2.14
C LEU A 123 -2.37 10.90 -2.99
#